data_AF-A0A1U8LP64-F1
#
_entry.id   AF-A0A1U8LP64-F1
#
_cell.length_a   1.000
_cell.length_b   1.000
_cell.length_c   1.000
_cell.angle_alpha   90.00
_cell.angle_beta   90.00
_cell.angle_gamma   90.00
#
_symmetry.space_group_name_H-M   'P 1'
#
loop_
_entity.id
_entity.type
_entity.pdbx_description
1 polymer ?
#
loop_
_entity_poly.entity_id
_entity_poly.type
_entity_poly.pdbx_seq_one_letter_code
_entity_poly.pdbx_strand_id
1 'polypeptide(L)'
;MDIVEYLKPKFVLMENVVDMLRLDKASLGRYTLSRLVLMKYQARLGIVAAGCYGLPQFQLRVFLFGAHSSEKLPQIPLPTHDVIVRYGYPAEFEVAVFSLRMLEPVMFHPYNSVCLVQRNTVAYDEGQPRQLEDALVLRDYFSDLPPVANNEAREKMTYEKPPETDFQRYIRSSEYKMIGSELNGTKRIMNLLYDHRPSPLSEDDYIEFV
;
A
#
# COMPACT_ATOMS: atom_id res chain seq x y z
N MET A 1 19.40 -8.97 -3.70
CA MET A 1 19.09 -9.78 -2.50
C MET A 1 20.31 -9.97 -1.61
N ASP A 2 21.49 -9.47 -2.00
CA ASP A 2 22.74 -9.79 -1.34
C ASP A 2 22.87 -9.13 0.04
N ILE A 3 22.23 -7.96 0.25
CA ILE A 3 22.13 -7.33 1.58
C ILE A 3 21.34 -8.23 2.54
N VAL A 4 20.23 -8.83 2.09
CA VAL A 4 19.43 -9.76 2.91
C VAL A 4 20.25 -11.02 3.23
N GLU A 5 20.98 -11.53 2.25
CA GLU A 5 21.86 -12.70 2.42
C GLU A 5 22.99 -12.46 3.40
N TYR A 6 23.58 -11.27 3.35
CA TYR A 6 24.67 -10.85 4.22
C TYR A 6 24.19 -10.59 5.65
N LEU A 7 23.15 -9.75 5.82
CA LEU A 7 22.68 -9.30 7.13
C LEU A 7 21.79 -10.32 7.84
N LYS A 8 21.12 -11.20 7.10
CA LYS A 8 20.17 -12.19 7.60
C LYS A 8 19.15 -11.61 8.62
N PRO A 9 18.37 -10.58 8.24
CA PRO A 9 17.44 -9.95 9.16
C PRO A 9 16.31 -10.90 9.57
N LYS A 10 15.68 -10.66 10.73
CA LYS A 10 14.51 -11.45 11.18
C LYS A 10 13.34 -11.38 10.19
N PHE A 11 13.13 -10.21 9.62
CA PHE A 11 12.06 -9.92 8.67
C PHE A 11 12.60 -9.15 7.48
N VAL A 12 12.00 -9.39 6.33
CA VAL A 12 12.23 -8.69 5.07
C VAL A 12 10.90 -8.17 4.58
N LEU A 13 10.85 -6.91 4.18
CA LEU A 13 9.74 -6.34 3.44
C LEU A 13 10.30 -5.73 2.17
N MET A 14 9.82 -6.18 1.02
CA MET A 14 10.14 -5.58 -0.26
C MET A 14 8.85 -5.12 -0.91
N GLU A 15 8.82 -3.84 -1.29
CA GLU A 15 7.73 -3.22 -2.04
C GLU A 15 8.18 -3.00 -3.48
N ASN A 16 7.26 -3.15 -4.44
CA ASN A 16 7.49 -2.83 -5.84
C ASN A 16 6.18 -2.55 -6.59
N VAL A 17 6.29 -2.00 -7.79
CA VAL A 17 5.16 -1.87 -8.72
C VAL A 17 4.67 -3.24 -9.22
N VAL A 18 3.39 -3.30 -9.61
CA VAL A 18 2.75 -4.54 -10.11
C VAL A 18 3.43 -5.11 -11.35
N ASP A 19 4.09 -4.27 -12.14
CA ASP A 19 4.76 -4.71 -13.36
C ASP A 19 5.90 -5.69 -13.09
N MET A 20 6.46 -5.74 -11.88
CA MET A 20 7.38 -6.79 -11.42
C MET A 20 6.80 -8.21 -11.60
N LEU A 21 5.46 -8.33 -11.57
CA LEU A 21 4.73 -9.58 -11.72
C LEU A 21 4.13 -9.77 -13.12
N ARG A 22 4.19 -8.76 -13.99
CA ARG A 22 3.67 -8.83 -15.37
C ARG A 22 4.78 -9.04 -16.39
N LEU A 23 5.90 -8.35 -16.21
CA LEU A 23 7.00 -8.34 -17.17
C LEU A 23 7.77 -9.65 -17.15
N ASP A 24 8.22 -10.08 -18.34
CA ASP A 24 9.09 -11.25 -18.54
C ASP A 24 8.61 -12.50 -17.78
N LYS A 25 7.30 -12.82 -17.92
CA LYS A 25 6.65 -13.94 -17.23
C LYS A 25 6.94 -13.96 -15.74
N ALA A 26 6.99 -12.75 -15.16
CA ALA A 26 7.17 -12.53 -13.76
C ALA A 26 8.54 -13.01 -13.22
N SER A 27 9.56 -13.00 -14.07
CA SER A 27 10.91 -13.49 -13.77
C SER A 27 11.50 -12.82 -12.53
N LEU A 28 11.32 -11.50 -12.37
CA LEU A 28 11.80 -10.75 -11.21
C LEU A 28 11.10 -11.15 -9.91
N GLY A 29 9.77 -11.33 -9.95
CA GLY A 29 9.01 -11.87 -8.81
C GLY A 29 9.46 -13.27 -8.41
N ARG A 30 9.60 -14.16 -9.40
CA ARG A 30 10.07 -15.54 -9.20
C ARG A 30 11.49 -15.59 -8.67
N TYR A 31 12.40 -14.79 -9.22
CA TYR A 31 13.79 -14.68 -8.76
C TYR A 31 13.86 -14.25 -7.30
N THR A 32 13.11 -13.21 -6.94
CA THR A 32 13.12 -12.64 -5.58
C THR A 32 12.59 -13.66 -4.57
N LEU A 33 11.47 -14.32 -4.87
CA LEU A 33 10.91 -15.39 -4.04
C LEU A 33 11.89 -16.57 -3.91
N SER A 34 12.49 -16.99 -5.02
CA SER A 34 13.46 -18.10 -5.05
C SER A 34 14.67 -17.80 -4.16
N ARG A 35 15.19 -16.56 -4.17
CA ARG A 35 16.31 -16.17 -3.30
C ARG A 35 15.93 -16.24 -1.82
N LEU A 36 14.73 -15.78 -1.42
CA LEU A 36 14.28 -15.91 -0.03
C LEU A 36 14.19 -17.38 0.41
N VAL A 37 13.60 -18.23 -0.42
CA VAL A 37 13.47 -19.67 -0.13
C VAL A 37 14.83 -20.35 -0.03
N LEU A 38 15.77 -20.03 -0.93
CA LEU A 38 17.16 -20.54 -0.87
C LEU A 38 17.88 -20.11 0.43
N MET A 39 17.59 -18.91 0.92
CA MET A 39 18.10 -18.40 2.20
C MET A 39 17.33 -18.94 3.43
N LYS A 40 16.40 -19.90 3.24
CA LYS A 40 15.55 -20.50 4.28
C LYS A 40 14.60 -19.52 4.98
N TYR A 41 14.19 -18.47 4.28
CA TYR A 41 13.10 -17.61 4.74
C TYR A 41 11.77 -18.24 4.36
N GLN A 42 10.81 -18.13 5.27
CA GLN A 42 9.40 -18.16 4.91
C GLN A 42 9.10 -16.92 4.09
N ALA A 43 8.27 -17.04 3.05
CA ALA A 43 7.94 -15.90 2.19
C ALA A 43 6.45 -15.86 1.86
N ARG A 44 5.92 -14.64 1.71
CA ARG A 44 4.55 -14.36 1.27
C ARG A 44 4.56 -13.17 0.36
N LEU A 45 3.89 -13.30 -0.78
CA LEU A 45 3.71 -12.21 -1.73
C LEU A 45 2.24 -11.80 -1.72
N GLY A 46 1.95 -10.51 -1.87
CA GLY A 46 0.61 -10.08 -2.21
C GLY A 46 0.54 -8.71 -2.87
N ILE A 47 -0.56 -8.47 -3.56
CA ILE A 47 -0.89 -7.20 -4.19
C ILE A 47 -1.90 -6.48 -3.29
N VAL A 48 -1.58 -5.22 -2.98
CA VAL A 48 -2.35 -4.35 -2.08
C VAL A 48 -2.80 -3.14 -2.88
N ALA A 49 -4.08 -2.79 -2.76
CA ALA A 49 -4.66 -1.58 -3.34
C ALA A 49 -4.77 -0.50 -2.26
N ALA A 50 -4.09 0.63 -2.43
CA ALA A 50 -4.06 1.72 -1.45
C ALA A 50 -5.46 2.19 -1.04
N GLY A 51 -6.39 2.26 -1.99
CA GLY A 51 -7.76 2.69 -1.71
C GLY A 51 -8.51 1.80 -0.73
N CYS A 52 -8.20 0.50 -0.67
CA CYS A 52 -8.77 -0.43 0.29
C CYS A 52 -8.38 -0.14 1.75
N TYR A 53 -7.47 0.82 1.99
CA TYR A 53 -6.95 1.19 3.31
C TYR A 53 -7.15 2.67 3.62
N GLY A 54 -8.17 3.30 3.05
CA GLY A 54 -8.56 4.67 3.40
C GLY A 54 -7.76 5.74 2.70
N LEU A 55 -7.50 5.56 1.40
CA LEU A 55 -6.94 6.59 0.55
C LEU A 55 -7.85 6.82 -0.67
N PRO A 56 -8.10 8.08 -1.08
CA PRO A 56 -8.88 8.37 -2.29
C PRO A 56 -8.02 8.18 -3.56
N GLN A 57 -7.32 7.06 -3.66
CA GLN A 57 -6.43 6.73 -4.77
C GLN A 57 -6.47 5.23 -5.07
N PHE A 58 -6.55 4.90 -6.36
CA PHE A 58 -6.42 3.53 -6.83
C PHE A 58 -4.98 3.24 -7.25
N GLN A 59 -4.13 2.87 -6.28
CA GLN A 59 -2.74 2.51 -6.51
C GLN A 59 -2.47 1.07 -6.07
N LEU A 60 -2.05 0.21 -7.00
CA LEU A 60 -1.66 -1.17 -6.71
C LEU A 60 -0.14 -1.26 -6.49
N ARG A 61 0.26 -2.00 -5.47
CA ARG A 61 1.66 -2.35 -5.18
C ARG A 61 1.82 -3.80 -4.75
N VAL A 62 2.98 -4.36 -5.04
CA VAL A 62 3.40 -5.70 -4.67
C VAL A 62 4.19 -5.61 -3.38
N PHE A 63 3.81 -6.42 -2.40
CA PHE A 63 4.53 -6.58 -1.14
C PHE A 63 5.00 -8.02 -1.01
N LEU A 64 6.30 -8.19 -0.81
CA LEU A 64 6.93 -9.48 -0.53
C LEU A 64 7.47 -9.44 0.91
N PHE A 65 6.83 -10.23 1.77
CA PHE A 65 7.28 -10.49 3.13
C PHE A 65 8.22 -11.69 3.13
N GLY A 66 9.33 -11.56 3.84
CA GLY A 66 10.20 -12.65 4.25
C GLY A 66 10.27 -12.70 5.78
N ALA A 67 10.25 -13.88 6.36
CA ALA A 67 10.53 -14.10 7.78
C ALA A 67 11.54 -15.23 7.93
N HIS A 68 12.52 -15.05 8.81
CA HIS A 68 13.47 -16.11 9.14
C HIS A 68 12.70 -17.35 9.63
N SER A 69 13.24 -18.55 9.45
CA SER A 69 12.55 -19.82 9.78
C SER A 69 12.11 -19.93 11.25
N SER A 70 12.76 -19.19 12.16
CA SER A 70 12.44 -19.12 13.58
C SER A 70 11.33 -18.12 13.93
N GLU A 71 10.93 -17.26 13.00
CA GLU A 71 9.97 -16.19 13.21
C GLU A 71 8.62 -16.54 12.57
N LYS A 72 7.53 -15.93 13.02
CA LYS A 72 6.21 -16.15 12.40
C LYS A 72 6.07 -15.23 11.18
N LEU A 73 5.80 -15.79 10.00
CA LEU A 73 5.58 -15.01 8.79
C LEU A 73 4.41 -14.02 8.96
N PRO A 74 4.62 -12.70 8.75
CA PRO A 74 3.55 -11.71 8.85
C PRO A 74 2.43 -11.98 7.85
N GLN A 75 1.21 -11.59 8.23
CA GLN A 75 0.07 -11.58 7.33
C GLN A 75 -0.04 -10.23 6.64
N ILE A 76 -0.56 -10.23 5.41
CA ILE A 76 -0.93 -8.98 4.75
C ILE A 76 -2.30 -8.57 5.30
N PRO A 77 -2.47 -7.33 5.79
CA PRO A 77 -3.71 -6.90 6.42
C PRO A 77 -4.86 -6.93 5.42
N LEU A 78 -6.04 -7.33 5.88
CA LEU A 78 -7.26 -7.30 5.07
C LEU A 78 -7.70 -5.85 4.80
N PRO A 79 -8.42 -5.60 3.68
CA PRO A 79 -9.03 -4.31 3.38
C PRO A 79 -9.86 -3.77 4.54
N THR A 80 -9.87 -2.45 4.73
CA THR A 80 -10.72 -1.75 5.69
C THR A 80 -11.81 -0.92 5.02
N HIS A 81 -11.64 -0.56 3.75
CA HIS A 81 -12.57 0.27 2.98
C HIS A 81 -13.13 -0.49 1.77
N ASP A 82 -14.42 -0.28 1.48
CA ASP A 82 -15.13 -0.96 0.38
C ASP A 82 -14.86 -0.29 -0.97
N VAL A 83 -13.71 -0.58 -1.57
CA VAL A 83 -13.33 -0.09 -2.90
C VAL A 83 -13.63 -1.13 -3.97
N ILE A 84 -14.41 -0.73 -4.97
CA ILE A 84 -14.66 -1.57 -6.14
C ILE A 84 -13.42 -1.64 -7.02
N VAL A 85 -12.72 -2.77 -7.00
CA VAL A 85 -11.60 -3.07 -7.89
C VAL A 85 -12.14 -3.48 -9.26
N ARG A 86 -12.21 -2.53 -10.22
CA ARG A 86 -12.75 -2.80 -11.58
C ARG A 86 -11.71 -3.33 -12.58
N TYR A 87 -10.41 -3.16 -12.31
CA TYR A 87 -9.33 -3.58 -13.20
C TYR A 87 -8.64 -4.85 -12.66
N GLY A 88 -8.57 -5.89 -13.48
CA GLY A 88 -8.11 -7.22 -13.12
C GLY A 88 -6.65 -7.30 -12.65
N TYR A 89 -6.35 -8.38 -11.93
CA TYR A 89 -5.01 -8.72 -11.45
C TYR A 89 -4.16 -9.30 -12.60
N PRO A 90 -2.81 -9.27 -12.52
CA PRO A 90 -1.95 -9.92 -13.52
C PRO A 90 -2.29 -11.41 -13.66
N ALA A 91 -2.67 -11.87 -14.85
CA ALA A 91 -3.05 -13.25 -15.12
C ALA A 91 -1.92 -14.25 -14.79
N GLU A 92 -0.66 -13.83 -14.93
CA GLU A 92 0.52 -14.65 -14.64
C GLU A 92 0.71 -14.94 -13.14
N PHE A 93 0.01 -14.19 -12.28
CA PHE A 93 0.00 -14.30 -10.83
C PHE A 93 -1.43 -14.36 -10.26
N GLU A 94 -2.44 -14.61 -11.10
CA GLU A 94 -3.83 -14.82 -10.70
C GLU A 94 -3.94 -16.09 -9.84
N VAL A 95 -4.13 -15.88 -8.54
CA VAL A 95 -4.92 -16.79 -7.73
C VAL A 95 -5.97 -15.94 -7.03
N ALA A 96 -7.02 -15.57 -7.76
CA ALA A 96 -8.30 -15.22 -7.18
C ALA A 96 -9.43 -15.54 -8.16
N VAL A 97 -10.16 -16.62 -7.81
CA VAL A 97 -11.55 -16.91 -8.17
C VAL A 97 -11.86 -17.15 -9.65
N PHE A 98 -11.53 -18.34 -10.16
CA PHE A 98 -12.47 -19.13 -10.97
C PHE A 98 -12.21 -20.62 -10.74
N SER A 99 -13.30 -21.37 -10.59
CA SER A 99 -13.34 -22.83 -10.56
C SER A 99 -12.69 -23.38 -11.84
N LEU A 100 -11.60 -24.15 -11.75
CA LEU A 100 -11.27 -25.28 -12.64
C LEU A 100 -10.00 -26.01 -12.16
N ARG A 101 -9.99 -27.32 -12.40
CA ARG A 101 -8.95 -28.29 -12.02
C ARG A 101 -7.67 -28.13 -12.86
N MET A 102 -6.55 -28.46 -12.20
CA MET A 102 -5.27 -28.98 -12.72
C MET A 102 -4.44 -28.06 -13.64
N LEU A 103 -3.28 -27.64 -13.13
CA LEU A 103 -2.00 -27.82 -13.84
C LEU A 103 -0.94 -28.29 -12.83
N GLU A 104 -0.05 -29.14 -13.34
CA GLU A 104 0.81 -30.14 -12.71
C GLU A 104 1.73 -29.68 -11.56
N PRO A 105 2.15 -30.60 -10.67
CA PRO A 105 3.08 -30.32 -9.60
C PRO A 105 4.48 -30.05 -10.16
N VAL A 106 4.95 -28.81 -10.07
CA VAL A 106 6.39 -28.55 -10.16
C VAL A 106 7.01 -29.07 -8.86
N MET A 107 7.58 -30.27 -8.95
CA MET A 107 8.33 -30.97 -7.91
C MET A 107 9.43 -30.07 -7.33
N PHE A 108 9.22 -29.52 -6.14
CA PHE A 108 10.32 -29.11 -5.27
C PHE A 108 10.65 -30.28 -4.33
N HIS A 109 11.90 -30.74 -4.40
CA HIS A 109 12.44 -31.86 -3.64
C HIS A 109 12.32 -31.67 -2.11
N PRO A 110 12.31 -32.78 -1.34
CA PRO A 110 11.88 -32.81 0.06
C PRO A 110 12.98 -32.34 1.01
N TYR A 111 13.09 -31.03 1.20
CA TYR A 111 13.75 -30.47 2.38
C TYR A 111 12.87 -29.34 2.92
N ASN A 112 12.04 -29.68 3.92
CA ASN A 112 11.26 -28.82 4.81
C ASN A 112 11.48 -27.30 4.69
N SER A 113 10.87 -26.67 3.68
CA SER A 113 10.59 -25.24 3.66
C SER A 113 9.25 -25.05 2.93
N VAL A 114 8.17 -25.06 3.70
CA VAL A 114 6.82 -24.81 3.21
C VAL A 114 6.76 -23.37 2.69
N CYS A 115 6.84 -23.20 1.37
CA CYS A 115 6.51 -21.94 0.73
C CYS A 115 4.98 -21.87 0.63
N LEU A 116 4.34 -21.20 1.60
CA LEU A 116 2.91 -20.91 1.54
C LEU A 116 2.68 -19.78 0.53
N VAL A 117 2.64 -20.12 -0.77
CA VAL A 117 2.09 -19.21 -1.80
C VAL A 117 0.56 -19.34 -1.76
N GLN A 118 -0.04 -18.76 -0.72
CA GLN A 118 -1.50 -18.63 -0.64
C GLN A 118 -1.91 -17.38 -1.43
N ARG A 119 -3.07 -17.43 -2.10
CA ARG A 119 -3.74 -16.37 -2.89
C ARG A 119 -3.07 -14.99 -2.78
N ASN A 120 -2.42 -14.54 -3.85
CA ASN A 120 -1.60 -13.32 -3.85
C ASN A 120 -2.43 -12.03 -3.88
N THR A 121 -3.75 -12.13 -4.05
CA THR A 121 -4.66 -10.99 -3.94
C THR A 121 -5.20 -10.90 -2.53
N VAL A 122 -5.02 -9.73 -1.90
CA VAL A 122 -5.51 -9.48 -0.54
C VAL A 122 -6.90 -8.87 -0.62
N ALA A 123 -7.89 -9.76 -0.62
CA ALA A 123 -9.30 -9.42 -0.66
C ALA A 123 -10.09 -10.40 0.21
N TYR A 124 -11.30 -9.99 0.61
CA TYR A 124 -12.26 -10.90 1.23
C TYR A 124 -12.82 -11.89 0.20
N ASP A 125 -13.18 -13.10 0.65
CA ASP A 125 -13.89 -14.05 -0.19
C ASP A 125 -15.28 -13.52 -0.56
N GLU A 126 -15.76 -13.84 -1.77
CA GLU A 126 -17.10 -13.47 -2.22
C GLU A 126 -18.18 -14.06 -1.29
N GLY A 127 -19.12 -13.21 -0.86
CA GLY A 127 -20.25 -13.63 -0.02
C GLY A 127 -19.97 -13.68 1.50
N GLN A 128 -18.74 -13.39 1.96
CA GLN A 128 -18.50 -13.25 3.39
C GLN A 128 -19.08 -11.92 3.93
N PRO A 129 -19.81 -11.94 5.06
CA PRO A 129 -20.27 -10.71 5.71
C PRO A 129 -19.04 -9.92 6.19
N ARG A 130 -19.01 -8.64 5.87
CA ARG A 130 -17.89 -7.73 6.17
C ARG A 130 -18.42 -6.37 6.59
N GLN A 131 -17.74 -5.78 7.57
CA GLN A 131 -17.96 -4.40 8.00
C GLN A 131 -16.77 -3.59 7.50
N LEU A 132 -16.98 -2.86 6.41
CA LEU A 132 -15.98 -1.99 5.80
C LEU A 132 -16.46 -0.54 5.86
N GLU A 133 -15.52 0.39 5.95
CA GLU A 133 -15.79 1.81 5.79
C GLU A 133 -16.06 2.15 4.32
N ASP A 134 -16.77 3.25 4.08
CA ASP A 134 -17.04 3.72 2.72
C ASP A 134 -15.74 4.14 2.02
N ALA A 135 -15.66 3.90 0.72
CA ALA A 135 -14.52 4.37 -0.07
C ALA A 135 -14.40 5.90 -0.02
N LEU A 136 -13.20 6.39 0.31
CA LEU A 136 -12.93 7.83 0.34
C LEU A 136 -12.92 8.43 -1.08
N VAL A 137 -13.44 9.65 -1.19
CA VAL A 137 -13.39 10.44 -2.42
C VAL A 137 -12.46 11.65 -2.27
N LEU A 138 -12.09 12.28 -3.39
CA LEU A 138 -11.18 13.44 -3.39
C LEU A 138 -11.68 14.59 -2.50
N ARG A 139 -12.99 14.78 -2.40
CA ARG A 139 -13.58 15.79 -1.51
C ARG A 139 -13.17 15.56 -0.06
N ASP A 140 -13.13 14.31 0.40
CA ASP A 140 -12.80 13.99 1.79
C ASP A 140 -11.34 14.31 2.14
N TYR A 141 -10.50 14.47 1.12
CA TYR A 141 -9.09 14.83 1.23
C TYR A 141 -8.86 16.34 1.10
N PHE A 142 -9.47 16.99 0.11
CA PHE A 142 -9.12 18.36 -0.29
C PHE A 142 -10.04 19.46 0.27
N SER A 143 -11.22 19.14 0.86
CA SER A 143 -12.24 20.16 1.14
C SER A 143 -11.85 21.23 2.17
N ASP A 144 -10.92 20.92 3.08
CA ASP A 144 -10.45 21.85 4.12
C ASP A 144 -9.19 22.64 3.71
N LEU A 145 -8.61 22.36 2.54
CA LEU A 145 -7.45 23.11 2.05
C LEU A 145 -7.84 24.51 1.57
N PRO A 146 -7.01 25.53 1.87
CA PRO A 146 -7.24 26.89 1.39
C PRO A 146 -6.98 27.00 -0.11
N PRO A 147 -7.69 27.89 -0.83
CA PRO A 147 -7.40 28.14 -2.24
C PRO A 147 -6.01 28.79 -2.41
N VAL A 148 -5.29 28.40 -3.46
CA VAL A 148 -3.98 28.95 -3.82
C VAL A 148 -3.90 29.26 -5.32
N ALA A 149 -3.08 30.24 -5.69
CA ALA A 149 -2.82 30.58 -7.09
C ALA A 149 -1.76 29.65 -7.71
N ASN A 150 -1.69 29.61 -9.04
CA ASN A 150 -0.71 28.82 -9.79
C ASN A 150 0.76 29.15 -9.44
N ASN A 151 1.03 30.39 -9.02
CA ASN A 151 2.37 30.86 -8.64
C ASN A 151 2.61 30.88 -7.12
N GLU A 152 1.86 30.09 -6.34
CA GLU A 152 2.03 30.03 -4.89
C GLU A 152 3.43 29.51 -4.51
N ALA A 153 4.21 30.37 -3.86
CA ALA A 153 5.59 30.09 -3.49
C ALA A 153 5.78 29.78 -1.98
N ARG A 154 4.76 30.03 -1.15
CA ARG A 154 4.86 29.84 0.30
C ARG A 154 5.00 28.36 0.65
N GLU A 155 6.13 27.98 1.23
CA GLU A 155 6.36 26.63 1.75
C GLU A 155 5.44 26.27 2.92
N LYS A 156 5.00 27.30 3.66
CA LYS A 156 4.20 27.18 4.87
C LYS A 156 3.10 28.21 4.86
N MET A 157 1.89 27.78 5.18
CA MET A 157 0.74 28.66 5.40
C MET A 157 -0.13 28.14 6.54
N THR A 158 -1.15 28.89 6.94
CA THR A 158 -2.08 28.48 8.00
C THR A 158 -3.33 27.89 7.36
N TYR A 159 -3.86 26.81 7.95
CA TYR A 159 -5.20 26.33 7.59
C TYR A 159 -6.24 27.41 7.90
N GLU A 160 -7.09 27.73 6.93
CA GLU A 160 -8.20 28.68 7.11
C GLU A 160 -9.38 28.03 7.84
N LYS A 161 -9.54 26.71 7.70
CA LYS A 161 -10.67 25.94 8.22
C LYS A 161 -10.24 24.80 9.14
N PRO A 162 -11.09 24.42 10.13
CA PRO A 162 -10.93 23.15 10.83
C PRO A 162 -11.14 21.97 9.87
N PRO A 163 -10.67 20.76 10.20
CA PRO A 163 -10.95 19.57 9.41
C PRO A 163 -12.45 19.27 9.39
N GLU A 164 -12.98 18.94 8.21
CA GLU A 164 -14.40 18.66 7.96
C GLU A 164 -14.70 17.15 7.99
N THR A 165 -13.74 16.31 7.58
CA THR A 165 -13.89 14.85 7.50
C THR A 165 -13.05 14.09 8.53
N ASP A 166 -13.38 12.82 8.78
CA ASP A 166 -12.57 11.95 9.63
C ASP A 166 -11.16 11.74 9.08
N PHE A 167 -11.04 11.64 7.76
CA PHE A 167 -9.75 11.56 7.08
C PHE A 167 -8.90 12.82 7.33
N GLN A 168 -9.48 14.02 7.18
CA GLN A 168 -8.79 15.29 7.47
C GLN A 168 -8.39 15.38 8.95
N ARG A 169 -9.28 14.96 9.86
CA ARG A 169 -8.96 14.88 11.30
C ARG A 169 -7.79 13.92 11.56
N TYR A 170 -7.72 12.81 10.85
CA TYR A 170 -6.65 11.82 10.97
C TYR A 170 -5.31 12.38 10.46
N ILE A 171 -5.22 12.86 9.23
CA ILE A 171 -3.94 13.33 8.65
C ILE A 171 -3.40 14.61 9.33
N ARG A 172 -4.28 15.42 9.94
CA ARG A 172 -3.90 16.62 10.71
C ARG A 172 -3.65 16.32 12.19
N SER A 173 -3.82 15.08 12.63
CA SER A 173 -3.55 14.70 14.03
C SER A 173 -2.07 14.83 14.37
N SER A 174 -1.78 15.14 15.63
CA SER A 174 -0.40 15.26 16.09
C SER A 174 0.34 13.92 15.99
N GLU A 175 1.66 14.00 15.78
CA GLU A 175 2.58 12.85 15.74
C GLU A 175 2.37 11.88 16.91
N TYR A 176 2.09 12.44 18.09
CA TYR A 176 1.76 11.69 19.30
C TYR A 176 0.52 10.81 19.18
N LYS A 177 -0.56 11.36 18.61
CA LYS A 177 -1.83 10.64 18.41
C LYS A 177 -1.69 9.56 17.34
N MET A 178 -0.76 9.75 16.40
CA MET A 178 -0.44 8.78 15.34
C MET A 178 0.45 7.62 15.84
N ILE A 179 1.31 7.85 16.84
CA ILE A 179 2.24 6.84 17.39
C ILE A 179 1.69 6.16 18.67
N GLY A 180 0.63 6.71 19.30
CA GLY A 180 -0.06 6.10 20.45
C GLY A 180 0.68 6.23 21.79
N SER A 181 1.51 7.27 21.99
CA SER A 181 2.43 7.35 23.14
C SER A 181 2.13 8.49 24.14
N GLU A 182 1.03 8.39 24.90
CA GLU A 182 0.89 8.61 26.36
C GLU A 182 1.80 9.55 27.23
N LEU A 183 2.56 10.55 26.77
CA LEU A 183 3.28 11.51 27.65
C LEU A 183 2.64 12.91 27.77
N ASN A 184 2.26 13.26 29.01
CA ASN A 184 1.73 14.56 29.43
C ASN A 184 2.68 15.72 29.08
N GLY A 185 2.24 16.63 28.22
CA GLY A 185 2.98 17.87 27.96
C GLY A 185 2.34 18.73 26.88
N THR A 186 1.53 19.70 27.31
CA THR A 186 1.00 20.82 26.51
C THR A 186 1.95 21.29 25.40
N LYS A 187 1.58 21.07 24.13
CA LYS A 187 2.16 21.79 22.97
C LYS A 187 1.15 21.90 21.83
N ARG A 188 1.05 23.14 21.33
CA ARG A 188 0.11 23.67 20.31
C ARG A 188 -0.13 22.68 19.17
N ILE A 189 -1.41 22.46 18.84
CA ILE A 189 -1.80 22.09 17.48
C ILE A 189 -1.26 23.20 16.57
N MET A 190 -0.16 22.94 15.87
CA MET A 190 0.30 23.87 14.84
C MET A 190 -0.67 23.71 13.67
N ASN A 191 -1.58 24.67 13.49
CA ASN A 191 -2.45 24.77 12.31
C ASN A 191 -1.65 25.19 11.06
N LEU A 192 -0.47 24.59 10.85
CA LEU A 192 0.38 24.86 9.70
C LEU A 192 0.12 23.82 8.61
N LEU A 193 -0.06 24.33 7.40
CA LEU A 193 -0.11 23.59 6.17
C LEU A 193 1.25 23.75 5.47
N TYR A 194 1.83 22.63 5.06
CA TYR A 194 3.12 22.56 4.40
C TYR A 194 2.93 22.17 2.94
N ASP A 195 3.80 22.69 2.07
CA ASP A 195 3.93 22.27 0.68
C ASP A 195 2.63 22.30 -0.15
N HIS A 196 1.69 23.17 0.22
CA HIS A 196 0.47 23.42 -0.54
C HIS A 196 0.74 24.34 -1.74
N ARG A 197 1.55 23.83 -2.66
CA ARG A 197 2.08 24.53 -3.83
C ARG A 197 1.81 23.71 -5.09
N PRO A 198 1.06 24.23 -6.08
CA PRO A 198 0.93 23.56 -7.36
C PRO A 198 2.25 23.62 -8.14
N SER A 199 2.40 22.73 -9.12
CA SER A 199 3.45 22.89 -10.12
C SER A 199 3.08 24.09 -11.02
N PRO A 200 3.97 25.09 -11.21
CA PRO A 200 3.64 26.26 -12.00
C PRO A 200 3.35 25.88 -13.46
N LEU A 201 2.12 26.11 -13.90
CA LEU A 201 1.74 26.00 -15.30
C LEU A 201 2.29 27.18 -16.11
N SER A 202 2.57 26.95 -17.39
CA SER A 202 2.88 28.04 -18.33
C SER A 202 1.67 28.97 -18.50
N GLU A 203 1.88 30.18 -19.02
CA GLU A 203 0.76 31.10 -19.28
C GLU A 203 -0.25 30.50 -20.26
N ASP A 204 0.24 29.82 -21.31
CA ASP A 204 -0.59 29.15 -22.31
C ASP A 204 -1.42 28.03 -21.67
N ASP A 205 -0.79 27.16 -20.85
CA ASP A 205 -1.49 26.09 -20.16
C ASP A 205 -2.49 26.64 -19.12
N TYR A 206 -2.14 27.72 -18.42
CA TYR A 206 -2.97 28.28 -17.35
C TYR A 206 -4.27 28.88 -17.88
N ILE A 207 -4.23 29.51 -19.06
CA ILE A 207 -5.43 30.10 -19.70
C ILE A 207 -6.44 29.02 -20.11
N GLU A 208 -6.03 27.77 -20.35
CA GLU A 208 -6.97 26.68 -20.65
C GLU A 208 -7.83 26.25 -19.46
N PHE A 209 -7.44 26.60 -18.22
CA PHE A 209 -8.10 26.17 -16.98
C PHE A 209 -8.87 27.28 -16.23
N VAL A 210 -8.81 28.53 -16.69
CA VAL A 210 -9.46 29.72 -16.07
C VAL A 210 -10.67 30.15 -16.89
#